data_AF-A0A368F1P4-F1
#
_entry.id   AF-A0A368F1P4-F1
#
_cell.length_a   1.000
_cell.length_b   1.000
_cell.length_c   1.000
_cell.angle_alpha   90.00
_cell.angle_beta   90.00
_cell.angle_gamma   90.00
#
_symmetry.space_group_name_H-M   'P 1'
#
loop_
_entity.id
_entity.type
_entity.pdbx_description
1 polymer ?
#
loop_
_entity_poly.entity_id
_entity_poly.type
_entity_poly.pdbx_seq_one_letter_code
_entity_poly.pdbx_strand_id
1 'polypeptide(L)' 'LVRNTPTSLGVYVDPHANFVEWLGPEFYEQFKERTACLVRMYDESKIDGFNFKVNGQSTLEENIADNEGAKLAFKVSLPW' A
#
# COMPACT_ATOMS: atom_id res chain seq x y z
N LEU A 1 22.87 5.78 -5.71
CA LEU A 1 21.68 6.64 -5.73
C LEU A 1 20.46 5.79 -5.37
N VAL A 2 20.31 5.45 -4.10
CA VAL A 2 19.12 4.73 -3.59
C VAL A 2 18.62 5.58 -2.44
N ARG A 3 17.84 6.62 -2.76
CA ARG A 3 17.16 7.44 -1.77
C ARG A 3 15.69 7.15 -1.91
N ASN A 4 15.14 6.36 -0.97
CA ASN A 4 13.75 6.38 -0.53
C ASN A 4 12.72 6.74 -1.62
N THR A 5 12.70 6.04 -2.75
CA THR A 5 11.59 6.18 -3.69
C THR A 5 10.35 5.65 -2.98
N PRO A 6 9.30 6.47 -2.77
CA PRO A 6 8.05 5.97 -2.21
C PRO A 6 7.55 4.91 -3.17
N THR A 7 7.44 3.66 -2.71
CA THR A 7 6.99 2.59 -3.58
C THR A 7 5.52 2.73 -3.95
N SER A 8 4.74 3.57 -3.26
CA SER A 8 3.37 3.92 -3.61
C SER A 8 3.32 5.32 -4.21
N LEU A 9 3.34 5.41 -5.54
CA LEU A 9 3.42 6.69 -6.24
C LEU A 9 2.06 7.36 -6.45
N GLY A 10 0.99 6.59 -6.55
CA GLY A 10 -0.35 7.11 -6.85
C GLY A 10 -0.86 8.16 -5.85
N VAL A 11 -0.43 8.08 -4.59
CA VAL A 11 -0.82 9.02 -3.53
C VAL A 11 -0.25 10.43 -3.70
N TYR A 12 0.78 10.58 -4.55
CA TYR A 12 1.40 11.87 -4.89
C TYR A 12 0.88 12.42 -6.22
N VAL A 13 -0.11 11.77 -6.84
CA VAL A 13 -0.74 12.25 -8.08
C VAL A 13 -2.07 12.90 -7.70
N ASP A 14 -2.15 14.21 -7.91
CA ASP A 14 -3.37 14.97 -7.64
C ASP A 14 -4.47 14.68 -8.70
N PRO A 15 -5.70 15.17 -8.53
CA PRO A 15 -6.79 14.96 -9.50
C PRO A 15 -6.54 15.55 -10.90
N HIS A 16 -5.52 16.39 -11.06
CA HIS A 16 -5.09 16.99 -12.32
C HIS A 16 -3.85 16.32 -12.91
N ALA A 17 -3.44 15.18 -12.36
CA ALA A 17 -2.24 14.42 -12.74
C ALA A 17 -0.91 15.14 -12.45
N ASN A 18 -0.88 16.11 -11.53
CA ASN A 18 0.36 16.70 -11.05
C ASN A 18 1.00 15.83 -9.97
N PHE A 19 2.33 15.71 -10.00
CA PHE A 19 3.09 15.03 -8.96
C PHE A 19 3.43 16.00 -7.82
N VAL A 20 2.60 16.01 -6.77
CA VAL A 20 2.67 16.95 -5.64
C VAL A 20 2.14 16.30 -4.35
N GLU A 21 2.53 16.81 -3.18
CA GLU A 21 1.86 16.50 -1.93
C GLU A 21 0.56 17.32 -1.82
N TRP A 22 -0.56 16.74 -2.26
CA TRP A 22 -1.87 17.41 -2.33
C TRP A 22 -2.81 17.10 -1.15
N LEU A 23 -2.37 16.25 -0.21
CA LEU A 23 -3.07 15.94 1.04
C LEU A 23 -2.37 16.63 2.23
N GLY A 24 -3.01 16.62 3.41
CA GLY A 24 -2.41 17.20 4.62
C GLY A 24 -1.16 16.41 5.08
N PRO A 25 -0.19 17.05 5.75
CA PRO A 25 1.04 16.40 6.19
C PRO A 25 0.79 15.21 7.13
N GLU A 26 -0.23 15.30 8.00
CA GLU A 26 -0.63 14.21 8.88
C GLU A 26 -1.03 12.94 8.11
N PHE A 27 -1.66 13.10 6.94
CA PHE A 27 -2.04 11.96 6.11
C PHE A 27 -0.80 11.17 5.65
N TYR A 28 0.27 11.85 5.24
CA TYR A 28 1.48 11.17 4.76
C TYR A 28 2.21 10.42 5.88
N GLU A 29 2.17 10.94 7.11
CA GLU A 29 2.70 10.23 8.28
C GLU A 29 1.89 8.97 8.57
N GLN A 30 0.56 9.08 8.64
CA GLN A 30 -0.31 7.91 8.82
C GLN A 30 -0.20 6.91 7.66
N PHE A 31 -0.01 7.39 6.43
CA PHE A 31 0.17 6.55 5.24
C PHE A 31 1.46 5.74 5.34
N LYS A 32 2.60 6.37 5.72
CA LYS A 32 3.87 5.68 5.95
C LYS A 32 3.74 4.62 7.04
N GLU A 33 3.09 4.93 8.16
CA GLU A 33 2.90 3.98 9.26
C GLU A 33 2.08 2.75 8.84
N ARG A 34 0.96 2.97 8.15
CA ARG A 34 0.07 1.89 7.69
C ARG A 34 0.72 1.03 6.61
N THR A 35 1.40 1.65 5.66
CA THR A 35 2.09 0.92 4.60
C THR A 35 3.29 0.12 5.12
N ALA A 36 4.01 0.61 6.14
CA ALA A 36 5.04 -0.18 6.82
C ALA A 36 4.46 -1.45 7.51
N CYS A 37 3.20 -1.42 7.96
CA CYS A 37 2.52 -2.60 8.46
C CYS A 37 2.28 -3.63 7.35
N LEU A 38 1.81 -3.20 6.17
CA LEU A 38 1.63 -4.06 5.02
C LEU A 38 2.95 -4.67 4.55
N VAL A 39 4.02 -3.88 4.43
CA VAL A 39 5.35 -4.39 4.05
C VAL A 39 5.75 -5.55 4.98
N ARG A 40 5.68 -5.36 6.30
CA ARG A 40 6.01 -6.40 7.27
C ARG A 40 5.14 -7.66 7.13
N MET A 41 3.83 -7.49 6.98
CA MET A 41 2.89 -8.61 6.83
C MET A 41 3.24 -9.48 5.61
N TYR A 42 3.55 -8.85 4.50
CA TYR A 42 3.89 -9.57 3.27
C TYR A 42 5.33 -10.09 3.29
N ASP A 43 6.30 -9.40 3.89
CA ASP A 43 7.67 -9.94 4.10
C ASP A 43 7.67 -11.24 4.92
N GLU A 44 6.72 -11.39 5.85
CA GLU A 44 6.56 -12.58 6.69
C GLU A 44 5.71 -13.67 6.04
N SER A 45 5.07 -13.38 4.89
CA SER A 45 4.21 -14.32 4.19
C SER A 45 4.99 -15.46 3.56
N LYS A 46 4.52 -16.68 3.80
CA LYS A 46 5.05 -17.91 3.20
C LYS A 46 4.07 -18.39 2.14
N ILE A 47 4.60 -18.76 0.98
CA ILE A 47 3.82 -19.37 -0.08
C ILE A 47 4.16 -20.86 -0.10
N ASP A 48 3.20 -21.70 0.23
CA ASP A 48 3.38 -23.15 0.22
C ASP A 48 3.85 -23.63 -1.17
N GLY A 49 4.85 -24.50 -1.19
CA GLY A 49 5.47 -24.98 -2.43
C GLY A 49 6.56 -24.06 -3.01
N PHE A 50 6.79 -22.88 -2.44
CA PHE A 50 7.90 -22.00 -2.82
C PHE A 50 8.87 -21.79 -1.67
N ASN A 51 10.16 -21.78 -1.98
CA ASN A 51 11.23 -21.61 -0.98
C ASN A 51 11.70 -20.16 -0.84
N PHE A 52 10.91 -19.20 -1.34
CA PHE A 52 11.18 -17.76 -1.20
C PHE A 52 10.05 -17.08 -0.45
N LYS A 53 10.39 -15.98 0.23
CA LYS A 53 9.41 -15.08 0.86
C LYS A 53 8.98 -14.01 -0.12
N VAL A 54 7.78 -13.49 0.06
CA VAL A 54 7.33 -12.29 -0.67
C VAL A 54 8.20 -11.11 -0.24
N ASN A 55 8.51 -10.21 -1.17
CA ASN A 55 9.13 -8.93 -0.85
C ASN A 55 8.02 -7.89 -0.72
N GLY A 56 7.61 -7.61 0.51
CA GLY A 56 6.49 -6.72 0.83
C GLY A 56 6.71 -5.28 0.37
N GLN A 57 7.97 -4.83 0.26
CA GLN A 57 8.29 -3.52 -0.30
C GLN A 57 8.00 -3.46 -1.81
N SER A 58 8.36 -4.51 -2.54
CA SER A 58 8.21 -4.59 -4.00
C SER A 58 6.77 -4.82 -4.42
N THR A 59 5.96 -5.46 -3.57
CA THR A 59 4.54 -5.74 -3.81
C THR A 59 3.60 -4.73 -3.17
N LEU A 60 4.13 -3.67 -2.53
CA LEU A 60 3.35 -2.78 -1.68
C LEU A 60 2.16 -2.13 -2.39
N GLU A 61 2.31 -1.66 -3.64
CA GLU A 61 1.22 -1.01 -4.38
C GLU A 61 0.02 -1.94 -4.58
N GLU A 62 0.28 -3.16 -5.04
CA GLU A 62 -0.75 -4.18 -5.23
C GLU A 62 -1.35 -4.62 -3.90
N ASN A 63 -0.52 -4.79 -2.86
CA ASN A 63 -1.01 -5.15 -1.53
C ASN A 63 -1.96 -4.09 -0.95
N ILE A 64 -1.68 -2.80 -1.17
CA ILE A 64 -2.60 -1.71 -0.78
C ILE A 64 -3.92 -1.84 -1.56
N ALA A 65 -3.84 -2.00 -2.89
CA ALA A 65 -5.00 -2.10 -3.76
C ALA A 65 -5.89 -3.29 -3.39
N ASP A 66 -5.29 -4.47 -3.16
CA ASP A 66 -5.99 -5.69 -2.78
C ASP A 66 -6.67 -5.58 -1.41
N ASN A 67 -5.95 -5.09 -0.39
CA ASN A 67 -6.50 -4.98 0.97
C ASN A 67 -7.64 -3.95 1.04
N GLU A 68 -7.46 -2.77 0.46
CA GLU A 68 -8.50 -1.74 0.46
C GLU A 68 -9.66 -2.11 -0.48
N GLY A 69 -9.39 -2.74 -1.62
CA GLY A 69 -10.40 -3.26 -2.54
C GLY A 69 -11.29 -4.32 -1.88
N ALA A 70 -10.70 -5.32 -1.23
CA ALA A 70 -11.43 -6.35 -0.51
C ALA A 70 -12.26 -5.79 0.66
N LYS A 71 -11.70 -4.84 1.42
CA LYS A 71 -12.41 -4.13 2.50
C LYS A 71 -13.62 -3.36 1.98
N LEU A 72 -13.50 -2.65 0.86
CA LEU A 72 -14.61 -1.93 0.25
C LEU A 72 -15.68 -2.89 -0.30
N ALA A 73 -15.26 -3.96 -0.99
CA ALA A 73 -16.18 -4.98 -1.50
C ALA A 73 -16.97 -5.64 -0.36
N PHE A 74 -16.29 -6.01 0.73
CA PHE A 74 -16.94 -6.57 1.91
C PHE A 74 -17.91 -5.57 2.55
N LYS A 75 -17.51 -4.30 2.70
CA LYS A 75 -18.37 -3.25 3.27
C LYS A 75 -19.68 -3.07 2.49
N VAL A 76 -19.65 -3.15 1.16
CA VAL A 76 -20.85 -3.02 0.30
C VAL A 76 -21.71 -4.28 0.33
N SER A 77 -21.12 -5.45 0.62
CA SER A 77 -21.87 -6.71 0.71
C SER A 77 -22.69 -6.87 1.99
N LEU A 78 -22.39 -6.09 3.03
CA LEU A 78 -23.13 -6.11 4.28
C LEU A 78 -24.49 -5.41 4.12
N PRO A 79 -25.56 -5.95 4.73
CA PRO A 79 -26.84 -5.25 4.78
C PRO A 79 -26.68 -3.91 5.50
N TRP A 80 -27.40 -2.90 4.99
CA TRP A 80 -27.48 -1.55 5.57
C TRP A 80 -27.94 -1.56 7.03
#